data_AF-A0A366JC75-F1
#
_entry.id   AF-A0A366JC75-F1
#
_cell.length_a   1.000
_cell.length_b   1.000
_cell.length_c   1.000
_cell.angle_alpha   90.00
_cell.angle_beta   90.00
_cell.angle_gamma   90.00
#
_symmetry.space_group_name_H-M   'P 1'
#
loop_
_entity.id
_entity.type
_entity.pdbx_description
1 polymer ?
#
loop_
_entity_poly.entity_id
_entity_poly.type
_entity_poly.pdbx_seq_one_letter_code
_entity_poly.pdbx_strand_id
1 'polypeptide(L)'
;MKNFNKISLALLAASTITTAAFASSNESAYERVQSAKGSVEALGVTLENMGASVDTSVDLNGAYTFDQKVAVYNEKHAELQNKFDTLHAQSAE
;
A
#
# COMPACT_ATOMS: atom_id res chain seq x y z
N MET A 1 -29.05 25.73 -3.58
CA MET A 1 -27.67 25.96 -4.08
C MET A 1 -26.77 26.06 -2.86
N LYS A 2 -25.89 25.08 -2.65
CA LYS A 2 -24.92 25.10 -1.56
C LYS A 2 -23.53 25.21 -2.18
N ASN A 3 -22.84 26.26 -1.79
CA ASN A 3 -21.61 26.75 -2.40
C ASN A 3 -20.46 25.83 -2.01
N PHE A 4 -19.89 25.11 -2.98
CA PHE A 4 -18.65 24.36 -2.80
C PHE A 4 -17.49 25.35 -2.69
N ASN A 5 -17.07 25.62 -1.46
CA ASN A 5 -15.90 26.43 -1.21
C ASN A 5 -14.65 25.64 -1.63
N LYS A 6 -13.93 26.25 -2.57
CA LYS A 6 -12.69 25.77 -3.18
C LYS A 6 -11.59 25.80 -2.12
N ILE A 7 -11.24 24.66 -1.54
CA ILE A 7 -9.99 24.51 -0.79
C ILE A 7 -9.07 23.66 -1.66
N SER A 8 -8.31 24.31 -2.53
CA SER A 8 -7.17 23.70 -3.20
C SER A 8 -6.09 23.45 -2.14
N LEU A 9 -6.08 22.25 -1.55
CA LEU A 9 -4.96 21.82 -0.74
C LEU A 9 -3.95 21.12 -1.66
N ALA A 10 -3.04 21.93 -2.21
CA ALA A 10 -1.88 21.46 -2.95
C ALA A 10 -0.94 20.71 -2.00
N LEU A 11 -1.15 19.40 -1.86
CA LEU A 11 -0.21 18.55 -1.15
C LEU A 11 0.92 18.18 -2.12
N LEU A 12 2.03 18.88 -1.95
CA LEU A 12 3.28 18.65 -2.66
C LEU A 12 3.81 17.26 -2.27
N ALA A 13 3.37 16.21 -2.98
CA ALA A 13 3.97 14.89 -2.89
C ALA A 13 5.37 14.97 -3.50
N ALA A 14 6.35 15.36 -2.70
CA ALA A 14 7.77 15.24 -3.02
C ALA A 14 8.12 13.76 -3.03
N SER A 15 7.79 13.06 -4.11
CA SER A 15 8.18 11.68 -4.37
C SER A 15 9.63 11.65 -4.86
N THR A 16 10.59 11.92 -3.98
CA THR A 16 11.93 11.36 -4.19
C THR A 16 11.88 9.88 -3.81
N ILE A 17 11.34 9.07 -4.72
CA ILE A 17 11.62 7.63 -4.73
C ILE A 17 13.09 7.54 -5.13
N THR A 18 13.99 7.70 -4.16
CA THR A 18 15.38 7.32 -4.33
C THR A 18 15.37 5.82 -4.53
N THR A 19 15.43 5.39 -5.79
CA THR A 19 15.64 3.99 -6.15
C THR A 19 16.94 3.53 -5.49
N ALA A 20 16.82 2.94 -4.31
CA ALA A 20 17.94 2.34 -3.61
C ALA A 20 18.48 1.22 -4.50
N ALA A 21 19.72 1.39 -4.92
CA ALA A 21 20.44 0.44 -5.75
C ALA A 21 20.44 -0.94 -5.10
N PHE A 22 19.84 -1.90 -5.80
CA PHE A 22 19.73 -3.30 -5.39
C PHE A 22 21.12 -3.93 -5.31
N ALA A 23 21.54 -4.32 -4.11
CA ALA A 23 22.70 -5.17 -3.87
C ALA A 23 22.24 -6.50 -3.24
N SER A 24 22.79 -7.61 -3.73
CA SER A 24 22.58 -9.02 -3.33
C SER A 24 21.31 -9.70 -3.87
N SER A 25 21.38 -10.27 -5.07
CA SER A 25 20.25 -10.70 -5.92
C SER A 25 19.30 -11.78 -5.36
N ASN A 26 19.63 -12.48 -4.26
CA ASN A 26 18.74 -13.47 -3.66
C ASN A 26 18.30 -13.10 -2.23
N GLU A 27 19.20 -12.55 -1.40
CA GLU A 27 18.85 -12.00 -0.09
C GLU A 27 17.91 -10.80 -0.25
N SER A 28 18.24 -9.90 -1.19
CA SER A 28 17.39 -8.74 -1.49
C SER A 28 16.02 -9.12 -2.04
N ALA A 29 15.89 -10.26 -2.73
CA ALA A 29 14.61 -10.67 -3.30
C ALA A 29 13.65 -11.15 -2.20
N TYR A 30 14.16 -11.90 -1.23
CA TYR A 30 13.42 -12.28 -0.04
C TYR A 30 13.07 -11.06 0.82
N GLU A 31 14.04 -10.17 1.07
CA GLU A 31 13.81 -8.92 1.81
C GLU A 31 12.76 -8.04 1.13
N ARG A 32 12.75 -7.95 -0.20
CA ARG A 32 11.70 -7.22 -0.95
C ARG A 32 10.32 -7.83 -0.73
N VAL A 33 10.20 -9.16 -0.74
CA VAL A 33 8.91 -9.82 -0.45
C VAL A 33 8.46 -9.55 0.98
N GLN A 34 9.37 -9.64 1.96
CA GLN A 34 9.05 -9.36 3.37
C GLN A 34 8.69 -7.90 3.59
N SER A 35 9.38 -6.98 2.92
CA SER A 35 9.06 -5.56 2.97
C SER A 35 7.68 -5.28 2.37
N ALA A 36 7.37 -5.85 1.20
CA ALA A 36 6.06 -5.67 0.57
C ALA A 36 4.92 -6.26 1.42
N LYS A 37 5.15 -7.43 2.03
CA LYS A 37 4.25 -8.03 3.02
C LYS A 37 4.04 -7.12 4.23
N GLY A 38 5.12 -6.60 4.80
CA GLY A 38 5.06 -5.70 5.95
C GLY A 38 4.30 -4.41 5.65
N SER A 39 4.43 -3.86 4.44
CA SER A 39 3.64 -2.70 4.00
C SER A 39 2.15 -3.01 3.93
N VAL A 40 1.76 -4.17 3.39
CA VAL A 40 0.35 -4.63 3.35
C VAL A 40 -0.20 -4.82 4.77
N GLU A 41 0.57 -5.44 5.67
CA GLU A 41 0.16 -5.65 7.06
C GLU A 41 0.00 -4.34 7.83
N ALA A 42 0.96 -3.41 7.70
CA ALA A 42 0.89 -2.12 8.36
C ALA A 42 -0.31 -1.29 7.91
N LEU A 43 -0.60 -1.29 6.61
CA LEU A 43 -1.76 -0.61 6.06
C LEU A 43 -3.06 -1.31 6.45
N GLY A 44 -3.06 -2.64 6.50
CA GLY A 44 -4.17 -3.44 7.03
C GLY A 44 -4.52 -3.09 8.47
N VAL A 45 -3.52 -3.07 9.36
CA VAL A 45 -3.70 -2.66 10.76
C VAL A 45 -4.22 -1.23 10.87
N THR A 46 -3.75 -0.32 10.01
CA THR A 46 -4.24 1.07 9.98
C THR A 46 -5.73 1.11 9.62
N LEU A 47 -6.13 0.36 8.59
CA LEU A 47 -7.52 0.23 8.16
C LEU A 47 -8.41 -0.41 9.24
N GLU A 48 -7.93 -1.45 9.90
CA GLU A 48 -8.60 -2.08 11.04
C GLU A 48 -8.79 -1.11 12.20
N ASN A 49 -7.77 -0.29 12.51
CA ASN A 49 -7.86 0.76 13.52
C ASN A 49 -8.85 1.87 13.14
N MET A 50 -9.09 2.09 11.84
CA MET A 50 -10.14 2.97 11.33
C MET A 50 -11.53 2.31 11.36
N GLY A 51 -11.64 1.06 11.83
CA GLY A 51 -12.88 0.30 11.92
C GLY A 51 -13.24 -0.48 10.65
N ALA A 52 -12.34 -0.58 9.67
CA ALA A 52 -12.57 -1.33 8.44
C ALA A 52 -11.99 -2.74 8.53
N SER A 53 -12.81 -3.75 8.24
CA SER A 53 -12.33 -5.12 8.11
C SER A 53 -11.69 -5.30 6.72
N VAL A 54 -10.40 -5.58 6.69
CA VAL A 54 -9.64 -5.73 5.44
C VAL A 54 -8.85 -7.03 5.43
N ASP A 55 -8.85 -7.71 4.28
CA ASP A 55 -8.08 -8.93 4.09
C ASP A 55 -6.69 -8.61 3.55
N THR A 56 -5.67 -8.79 4.39
CA THR A 56 -4.25 -8.64 4.05
C THR A 56 -3.64 -9.92 3.49
N SER A 57 -4.40 -11.01 3.43
CA SER A 57 -3.94 -12.28 2.90
C SER A 57 -3.70 -12.19 1.40
N VAL A 58 -2.57 -12.70 0.95
CA VAL A 58 -2.26 -12.86 -0.48
C VAL A 58 -2.12 -14.33 -0.81
N ASP A 59 -2.79 -14.73 -1.88
CA ASP A 59 -2.71 -16.09 -2.37
C ASP A 59 -1.41 -16.29 -3.16
N LEU A 60 -0.45 -16.98 -2.53
CA LEU A 60 0.81 -17.37 -3.14
C LEU A 60 0.86 -18.88 -3.41
N ASN A 61 -0.29 -19.55 -3.48
CA ASN A 61 -0.37 -20.98 -3.80
C ASN A 61 -0.05 -21.22 -5.28
N GLY A 62 1.24 -21.23 -5.61
CA GLY A 62 1.74 -21.44 -6.95
C GLY A 62 3.27 -21.34 -7.02
N ALA A 63 3.84 -21.77 -8.14
CA ALA A 63 5.27 -21.60 -8.41
C ALA A 63 5.57 -20.13 -8.81
N TYR A 64 5.53 -19.23 -7.83
CA TYR A 64 5.86 -17.82 -8.02
C TYR A 64 7.35 -17.55 -7.77
N THR A 65 7.96 -16.79 -8.68
CA THR A 65 9.27 -16.17 -8.43
C THR A 65 9.15 -15.08 -7.36
N PHE A 66 10.27 -14.69 -6.74
CA PHE A 66 10.25 -13.61 -5.74
C PHE A 66 9.66 -12.31 -6.28
N ASP A 67 10.01 -11.91 -7.50
CA ASP A 67 9.48 -10.67 -8.10
C ASP A 67 7.97 -10.76 -8.37
N GLN A 68 7.46 -11.94 -8.72
CA GLN A 68 6.01 -12.15 -8.84
C GLN A 68 5.32 -12.07 -7.48
N LYS A 69 5.93 -12.60 -6.41
CA LYS A 69 5.40 -12.45 -5.04
C LYS A 69 5.33 -10.97 -4.63
N VAL A 70 6.38 -10.20 -4.93
CA VAL A 70 6.40 -8.75 -4.69
C VAL A 70 5.27 -8.06 -5.46
N ALA A 71 5.05 -8.41 -6.73
CA ALA A 71 3.98 -7.84 -7.54
C ALA A 71 2.59 -8.09 -6.90
N VAL A 72 2.32 -9.33 -6.45
CA VAL A 72 1.05 -9.67 -5.78
C VAL A 72 0.87 -8.87 -4.48
N TYR A 73 1.91 -8.73 -3.66
CA TYR A 73 1.85 -7.89 -2.46
C TYR A 73 1.64 -6.41 -2.78
N ASN A 74 2.27 -5.89 -3.84
CA ASN A 74 2.10 -4.50 -4.25
C ASN A 74 0.68 -4.23 -4.79
N GLU A 75 0.09 -5.18 -5.52
CA GLU A 75 -1.32 -5.08 -5.94
C GLU A 75 -2.26 -5.04 -4.73
N LYS A 76 -2.05 -5.93 -3.75
CA LYS A 76 -2.82 -5.91 -2.50
C LYS A 76 -2.62 -4.59 -1.74
N HIS A 77 -1.39 -4.07 -1.68
CA HIS A 77 -1.10 -2.78 -1.05
C HIS A 77 -1.88 -1.65 -1.73
N ALA A 78 -1.92 -1.62 -3.07
CA ALA A 78 -2.69 -0.63 -3.81
C ALA A 78 -4.19 -0.73 -3.54
N GLU A 79 -4.74 -1.95 -3.42
CA GLU A 79 -6.14 -2.16 -3.02
C GLU A 79 -6.43 -1.57 -1.63
N LEU A 80 -5.57 -1.88 -0.66
CA LEU A 80 -5.71 -1.36 0.71
C LEU A 80 -5.53 0.16 0.75
N GLN A 81 -4.63 0.72 -0.05
CA GLN A 81 -4.45 2.17 -0.14
C GLN A 81 -5.71 2.86 -0.65
N ASN A 82 -6.36 2.32 -1.68
CA ASN A 82 -7.63 2.86 -2.18
C ASN A 82 -8.74 2.81 -1.11
N LYS A 83 -8.78 1.74 -0.30
CA LYS A 83 -9.72 1.65 0.83
C LYS A 83 -9.40 2.69 1.90
N PHE A 84 -8.12 2.89 2.19
CA PHE A 84 -7.67 3.90 3.15
C PHE A 84 -8.08 5.28 2.69
N ASP A 85 -7.80 5.63 1.44
CA ASP A 85 -8.16 6.92 0.86
C ASP A 85 -9.68 7.13 0.88
N THR A 86 -10.47 6.09 0.63
CA THR A 86 -11.95 6.14 0.71
C THR A 86 -12.45 6.38 2.13
N LEU A 87 -11.96 5.62 3.11
CA LEU A 87 -12.36 5.77 4.51
C LEU A 87 -11.90 7.09 5.09
N HIS A 88 -10.72 7.54 4.69
CA HIS A 88 -10.16 8.83 5.09
C HIS A 88 -11.01 9.97 4.52
N ALA A 89 -11.44 9.87 3.25
CA ALA A 89 -12.36 10.81 2.65
C ALA A 89 -13.72 10.84 3.37
N GLN A 90 -14.27 9.68 3.75
CA GLN A 90 -15.53 9.61 4.51
C GLN A 90 -15.42 10.15 5.94
N SER A 91 -14.26 10.00 6.57
CA SER A 91 -14.01 10.51 7.93
C SER A 91 -13.77 12.02 7.98
N ALA A 92 -13.51 12.64 6.82
CA ALA A 92 -13.28 14.07 6.66
C ALA A 92 -14.57 14.87 6.34
N GLU A 93 -15.72 14.19 6.20
CA GLU A 93 -17.05 14.80 6.01
C GLU A 93 -17.75 15.19 7.32
#